data_AF-A0A1H2U6W8-F1
#
_entry.id   AF-A0A1H2U6W8-F1
#
_cell.length_a   1.000
_cell.length_b   1.000
_cell.length_c   1.000
_cell.angle_alpha   90.00
_cell.angle_beta   90.00
_cell.angle_gamma   90.00
#
_symmetry.space_group_name_H-M   'P 1'
#
loop_
_entity.id
_entity.type
_entity.pdbx_description
1 polymer ?
#
loop_
_entity_poly.entity_id
_entity_poly.type
_entity_poly.pdbx_seq_one_letter_code
_entity_poly.pdbx_strand_id
1 'polypeptide(L)'
;MTLHPDLLSAIKTYFDAIHECDTDKLNAVFHPDSSLFDGDNGTVFVEPIDSFSRDVGARVSPASIGQPREAEVLMIDMLSPLSATVKIRIRAHDNVFVDHLGFVKGAQGWQIVSKIWHLERRIDASNAV
;
A
#
# COMPACT_ATOMS: atom_id res chain seq x y z
N MET A 1 -24.30 -4.21 -2.13
CA MET A 1 -22.84 -4.34 -1.98
C MET A 1 -22.56 -4.25 -0.49
N THR A 2 -22.18 -5.36 0.15
CA THR A 2 -21.94 -5.36 1.60
C THR A 2 -20.59 -4.68 1.84
N LEU A 3 -20.59 -3.58 2.58
CA LEU A 3 -19.34 -2.97 3.04
C LEU A 3 -18.68 -3.96 4.00
N HIS A 4 -17.39 -4.24 3.85
CA HIS A 4 -16.61 -5.09 4.77
C HIS A 4 -15.77 -4.19 5.69
N PRO A 5 -16.26 -3.82 6.90
CA PRO A 5 -15.61 -2.81 7.74
C PRO A 5 -14.18 -3.22 8.12
N ASP A 6 -13.97 -4.52 8.37
CA ASP A 6 -12.65 -5.06 8.70
C ASP A 6 -11.63 -4.89 7.55
N LEU A 7 -12.07 -5.04 6.29
CA LEU A 7 -11.20 -4.85 5.12
C LEU A 7 -10.86 -3.37 4.96
N LEU A 8 -11.84 -2.48 5.13
CA LEU A 8 -11.61 -1.04 5.10
C LEU A 8 -10.65 -0.59 6.21
N SER A 9 -10.74 -1.21 7.39
CA SER A 9 -9.81 -0.98 8.49
C SER A 9 -8.39 -1.40 8.10
N ALA A 10 -8.21 -2.58 7.50
CA ALA A 10 -6.90 -3.04 7.02
C ALA A 10 -6.33 -2.11 5.93
N ILE A 11 -7.14 -1.68 4.97
CA ILE A 11 -6.74 -0.69 3.94
C ILE A 11 -6.29 0.61 4.59
N LYS A 12 -7.04 1.10 5.59
CA LYS A 12 -6.66 2.31 6.34
C LYS A 12 -5.34 2.13 7.08
N THR A 13 -5.13 0.99 7.74
CA THR A 13 -3.86 0.66 8.40
C THR A 13 -2.69 0.69 7.41
N TYR A 14 -2.87 0.16 6.20
CA TYR A 14 -1.86 0.26 5.15
C TYR A 14 -1.58 1.72 4.75
N PHE A 15 -2.62 2.54 4.57
CA PHE A 15 -2.43 3.97 4.27
C PHE A 15 -1.69 4.71 5.38
N ASP A 16 -2.03 4.45 6.64
CA ASP A 16 -1.37 5.06 7.79
C ASP A 16 0.09 4.59 7.90
N ALA A 17 0.37 3.30 7.66
CA ALA A 17 1.72 2.74 7.65
C ALA A 17 2.64 3.44 6.63
N ILE A 18 2.17 3.64 5.40
CA ILE A 18 2.96 4.33 4.37
C ILE A 18 3.12 5.83 4.69
N HIS A 19 2.07 6.46 5.21
CA HIS A 19 2.08 7.89 5.51
C HIS A 19 3.01 8.25 6.68
N GLU A 20 3.05 7.38 7.69
CA GLU A 20 3.82 7.59 8.91
C GLU A 20 5.19 6.90 8.87
N CYS A 21 5.46 6.09 7.83
CA CYS A 21 6.59 5.16 7.76
C CYS A 21 6.66 4.22 8.96
N ASP A 22 5.50 3.78 9.45
CA ASP A 22 5.36 2.91 10.62
C ASP A 22 5.47 1.44 10.20
N THR A 23 6.60 0.83 10.50
CA THR A 23 6.90 -0.57 10.18
C THR A 23 6.05 -1.56 10.96
N ASP A 24 5.59 -1.22 12.17
CA ASP A 24 4.76 -2.09 12.97
C ASP A 24 3.37 -2.21 12.36
N LYS A 25 2.79 -1.08 11.91
CA LYS A 25 1.53 -1.08 11.14
C LYS A 25 1.68 -1.84 9.82
N LEU A 26 2.83 -1.69 9.15
CA LEU A 26 3.09 -2.40 7.90
C LEU A 26 3.14 -3.92 8.13
N ASN A 27 3.91 -4.37 9.13
CA ASN A 27 4.04 -5.78 9.47
C ASN A 27 2.72 -6.38 9.99
N ALA A 28 1.85 -5.58 10.60
CA ALA A 28 0.52 -6.01 11.03
C ALA A 28 -0.46 -6.25 9.87
N VAL A 29 -0.32 -5.50 8.77
CA VAL A 29 -1.25 -5.58 7.63
C VAL A 29 -0.75 -6.47 6.49
N PHE A 30 0.53 -6.79 6.42
CA PHE A 30 1.06 -7.75 5.46
C PHE A 30 1.17 -9.16 6.05
N HIS A 31 1.04 -10.17 5.19
CA HIS A 31 1.40 -11.54 5.55
C HIS A 31 2.94 -11.67 5.53
N PRO A 32 3.58 -12.42 6.46
CA PRO A 32 5.04 -12.56 6.51
C PRO A 32 5.67 -13.11 5.22
N ASP A 33 4.96 -13.99 4.51
CA ASP A 33 5.40 -14.55 3.22
C ASP A 33 4.98 -13.74 1.99
N SER A 34 4.48 -12.52 2.19
CA SER A 34 4.02 -11.67 1.08
C SER A 34 5.20 -11.06 0.31
N SER A 35 4.92 -10.65 -0.93
CA SER A 35 5.89 -9.97 -1.78
C SER A 35 5.23 -8.87 -2.60
N LEU A 36 6.05 -7.90 -2.94
CA LEU A 36 5.74 -6.81 -3.85
C LEU A 36 6.37 -7.10 -5.21
N PHE A 37 5.70 -6.66 -6.26
CA PHE A 37 6.13 -6.83 -7.64
C PHE A 37 5.96 -5.52 -8.40
N ASP A 38 6.90 -5.24 -9.29
CA ASP A 38 6.74 -4.23 -10.34
C ASP A 38 7.41 -4.68 -11.64
N GLY A 39 7.13 -3.92 -12.70
CA GLY A 39 7.73 -4.09 -14.01
C GLY A 39 8.15 -2.77 -14.64
N ASP A 40 8.34 -1.71 -13.84
CA ASP A 40 8.55 -0.34 -14.36
C ASP A 40 9.85 -0.23 -15.17
N ASN A 41 10.81 -1.14 -14.91
CA ASN A 41 12.07 -1.23 -15.64
C ASN A 41 12.05 -2.23 -16.81
N GLY A 42 10.88 -2.74 -17.22
CA GLY A 42 10.72 -3.71 -18.31
C GLY A 42 11.09 -5.15 -17.94
N THR A 43 11.42 -5.41 -16.68
CA THR A 43 11.68 -6.73 -16.09
C THR A 43 10.92 -6.88 -14.79
N VAL A 44 10.48 -8.10 -14.46
CA VAL A 44 9.82 -8.37 -13.18
C VAL A 44 10.81 -8.21 -12.03
N PHE A 45 10.53 -7.28 -11.13
CA PHE A 45 11.17 -7.17 -9.83
C PHE A 45 10.31 -7.84 -8.76
N VAL A 46 10.96 -8.46 -7.78
CA VAL A 46 10.30 -9.11 -6.65
C VAL A 46 10.97 -8.64 -5.37
N GLU A 47 10.16 -8.15 -4.43
CA GLU A 47 10.63 -7.70 -3.12
C GLU A 47 9.84 -8.39 -2.00
N PRO A 48 10.50 -9.17 -1.13
CA PRO A 48 9.88 -9.70 0.08
C PRO A 48 9.48 -8.58 1.04
N ILE A 49 8.39 -8.78 1.79
CA ILE A 49 7.87 -7.77 2.74
C ILE A 49 8.91 -7.27 3.73
N ASP A 50 9.81 -8.13 4.22
CA ASP A 50 10.87 -7.74 5.14
C ASP A 50 11.81 -6.68 4.55
N SER A 51 12.08 -6.77 3.23
CA SER A 51 12.87 -5.77 2.52
C SER A 51 12.10 -4.46 2.40
N PHE A 52 10.87 -4.53 1.92
CA PHE A 52 10.01 -3.36 1.78
C PHE A 52 9.77 -2.63 3.10
N SER A 53 9.61 -3.37 4.20
CA SER A 53 9.41 -2.81 5.55
C SER A 53 10.64 -2.04 6.02
N ARG A 54 11.86 -2.56 5.79
CA ARG A 54 13.10 -1.81 6.07
C ARG A 54 13.21 -0.55 5.22
N ASP A 55 12.86 -0.64 3.94
CA ASP A 55 12.88 0.48 3.01
C ASP A 55 11.90 1.59 3.42
N VAL A 56 10.71 1.23 3.92
CA VAL A 56 9.74 2.19 4.46
C VAL A 56 10.27 2.83 5.74
N GLY A 57 10.81 2.04 6.67
CA GLY A 57 11.32 2.54 7.96
C GLY A 57 12.58 3.41 7.85
N ALA A 58 13.33 3.32 6.74
CA ALA A 58 14.50 4.17 6.49
C ALA A 58 14.15 5.54 5.88
N ARG A 59 12.90 5.77 5.45
CA ARG A 59 12.48 7.02 4.81
C ARG A 59 12.10 8.07 5.85
N VAL A 60 12.25 9.35 5.48
CA VAL A 60 11.58 10.44 6.20
C VAL A 60 10.09 10.31 5.93
N SER A 61 9.24 10.21 6.96
CA SER A 61 7.82 10.00 6.71
C SER A 61 7.15 11.25 6.12
N PRO A 62 6.21 11.10 5.16
CA PRO A 62 5.32 12.17 4.74
C PRO A 62 4.69 12.96 5.90
N ALA A 63 4.22 12.25 6.93
CA ALA A 63 3.64 12.85 8.11
C ALA A 63 4.63 13.79 8.85
N SER A 64 5.91 13.38 8.98
CA SER A 64 6.92 14.17 9.72
C SER A 64 7.27 15.51 9.07
N ILE A 65 7.03 15.65 7.76
CA ILE A 65 7.23 16.90 7.02
C ILE A 65 5.93 17.68 6.80
N GLY A 66 4.83 17.26 7.44
CA GLY A 66 3.53 17.92 7.34
C GLY A 66 2.80 17.70 6.01
N GLN A 67 3.22 16.71 5.21
CA GLN A 67 2.49 16.35 3.99
C GLN A 67 1.10 15.80 4.39
N PRO A 68 0.00 16.22 3.76
CA PRO A 68 -1.30 15.59 3.98
C PRO A 68 -1.32 14.15 3.46
N ARG A 69 -2.11 13.27 4.11
CA ARG A 69 -2.31 11.90 3.61
C ARG A 69 -3.21 11.91 2.38
N GLU A 70 -2.59 11.91 1.20
CA GLU A 70 -3.26 11.74 -0.08
C GLU A 70 -3.31 10.24 -0.43
N ALA A 71 -4.44 9.61 -0.12
CA ALA A 71 -4.68 8.20 -0.37
C ALA A 71 -6.15 7.95 -0.71
N GLU A 72 -6.42 7.15 -1.72
CA GLU A 72 -7.77 6.81 -2.17
C GLU A 72 -7.90 5.36 -2.60
N VAL A 73 -9.10 4.80 -2.43
CA VAL A 73 -9.48 3.49 -2.95
C VAL A 73 -10.17 3.69 -4.28
N LEU A 74 -9.60 3.13 -5.35
CA LEU A 74 -10.11 3.22 -6.71
C LEU A 74 -11.09 2.10 -7.03
N MET A 75 -10.85 0.90 -6.49
CA MET A 75 -11.69 -0.27 -6.69
C MET A 75 -11.49 -1.27 -5.56
N ILE A 76 -12.59 -1.94 -5.19
CA ILE A 76 -12.58 -3.15 -4.37
C ILE A 76 -13.34 -4.20 -5.16
N ASP A 77 -12.65 -5.29 -5.50
CA ASP A 77 -13.23 -6.47 -6.13
C ASP A 77 -13.17 -7.65 -5.16
N MET A 78 -14.33 -8.12 -4.70
CA MET A 78 -14.42 -9.23 -3.78
C MET A 78 -14.40 -10.54 -4.58
N LEU A 79 -13.30 -11.29 -4.48
CA LEU A 79 -13.21 -12.64 -5.06
C LEU A 79 -14.06 -13.64 -4.27
N SER A 80 -14.14 -13.47 -2.95
CA SER A 80 -14.93 -14.29 -2.03
C SER A 80 -15.18 -13.53 -0.72
N PRO A 81 -15.96 -14.07 0.24
CA PRO A 81 -16.07 -13.47 1.58
C PRO A 81 -14.74 -13.31 2.33
N LEU A 82 -13.68 -14.01 1.89
CA LEU A 82 -12.36 -14.06 2.54
C LEU A 82 -11.22 -13.60 1.62
N SER A 83 -11.50 -13.12 0.41
CA SER A 83 -10.46 -12.72 -0.54
C SER A 83 -10.92 -11.54 -1.39
N ALA A 84 -10.04 -10.56 -1.57
CA ALA A 84 -10.34 -9.36 -2.35
C ALA A 84 -9.11 -8.81 -3.06
N THR A 85 -9.32 -8.18 -4.20
CA THR A 85 -8.33 -7.31 -4.85
C THR A 85 -8.75 -5.88 -4.61
N VAL A 86 -7.83 -5.05 -4.13
CA VAL A 86 -8.07 -3.62 -3.88
C VAL A 86 -7.11 -2.81 -4.73
N LYS A 87 -7.65 -1.95 -5.58
CA LYS A 87 -6.85 -0.95 -6.31
C LYS A 87 -6.87 0.37 -5.55
N ILE A 88 -5.71 0.93 -5.29
CA ILE A 88 -5.55 2.19 -4.55
C ILE A 88 -4.66 3.17 -5.32
N ARG A 89 -4.71 4.43 -4.93
CA ARG A 89 -3.71 5.44 -5.29
C ARG A 89 -3.22 6.12 -4.03
N ILE A 90 -1.91 6.28 -3.90
CA ILE A 90 -1.26 6.93 -2.75
C ILE A 90 -0.18 7.88 -3.22
N ARG A 91 0.06 8.94 -2.46
CA ARG A 91 1.21 9.83 -2.62
C ARG A 91 2.20 9.62 -1.48
N ALA A 92 3.48 9.43 -1.83
CA ALA A 92 4.58 9.47 -0.89
C ALA A 92 5.64 10.44 -1.42
N HIS A 93 5.84 11.56 -0.72
CA HIS A 93 6.62 12.71 -1.21
C HIS A 93 6.10 13.17 -2.59
N ASP A 94 6.95 13.13 -3.61
CA ASP A 94 6.63 13.57 -4.96
C ASP A 94 6.13 12.42 -5.84
N ASN A 95 6.16 11.18 -5.35
CA ASN A 95 5.75 10.02 -6.13
C ASN A 95 4.28 9.68 -5.85
N VAL A 96 3.51 9.51 -6.92
CA VAL A 96 2.14 9.00 -6.88
C VAL A 96 2.15 7.57 -7.42
N PHE A 97 1.73 6.63 -6.59
CA PHE A 97 1.70 5.21 -6.91
C PHE A 97 0.28 4.72 -7.07
N VAL A 98 0.10 3.73 -7.95
CA VAL A 98 -1.12 2.93 -8.03
C VAL A 98 -0.76 1.49 -7.71
N ASP A 99 -1.44 0.94 -6.71
CA ASP A 99 -1.19 -0.42 -6.25
C ASP A 99 -2.43 -1.30 -6.49
N HIS A 100 -2.21 -2.54 -6.88
CA HIS A 100 -3.13 -3.64 -6.68
C HIS A 100 -2.68 -4.45 -5.45
N LEU A 101 -3.52 -4.44 -4.42
CA LEU A 101 -3.32 -5.18 -3.18
C LEU A 101 -4.22 -6.42 -3.18
N GLY A 102 -3.60 -7.60 -3.11
CA GLY A 102 -4.30 -8.87 -2.89
C GLY A 102 -4.47 -9.08 -1.39
N PHE A 103 -5.71 -9.14 -0.93
CA PHE A 103 -6.08 -9.35 0.46
C PHE A 103 -6.67 -10.74 0.69
N VAL A 104 -6.29 -11.38 1.79
CA VAL A 104 -6.89 -12.64 2.27
C VAL A 104 -7.22 -12.49 3.76
N LYS A 105 -8.42 -12.94 4.16
CA LYS A 105 -8.85 -12.97 5.56
C LYS A 105 -8.46 -14.30 6.20
N GLY A 106 -7.50 -14.27 7.11
CA GLY A 106 -7.07 -15.40 7.93
C GLY A 106 -7.46 -15.24 9.40
N ALA A 107 -6.82 -16.04 10.26
CA ALA A 107 -7.03 -15.98 11.71
C ALA A 107 -6.62 -14.62 12.32
N GLN A 108 -5.65 -13.94 11.71
CA GLN A 108 -5.18 -12.61 12.12
C GLN A 108 -5.99 -11.45 11.49
N GLY A 109 -7.10 -11.76 10.82
CA GLY A 109 -7.89 -10.78 10.07
C GLY A 109 -7.42 -10.65 8.62
N TRP A 110 -7.74 -9.51 8.00
CA TRP A 110 -7.36 -9.23 6.62
C TRP A 110 -5.89 -8.83 6.52
N GLN A 111 -5.14 -9.56 5.69
CA GLN A 111 -3.75 -9.26 5.40
C GLN A 111 -3.51 -9.15 3.90
N ILE A 112 -2.56 -8.31 3.52
CA ILE A 112 -2.04 -8.20 2.16
C ILE A 112 -1.08 -9.38 1.94
N VAL A 113 -1.40 -10.23 0.96
CA VAL A 113 -0.58 -11.40 0.58
C VAL A 113 0.26 -11.13 -0.67
N SER A 114 -0.13 -10.14 -1.48
CA SER A 114 0.60 -9.72 -2.67
C SER A 114 0.34 -8.26 -2.97
N LYS A 115 1.35 -7.54 -3.46
CA LYS A 115 1.19 -6.18 -3.99
C LYS A 115 1.85 -6.08 -5.36
N ILE A 116 1.13 -5.51 -6.33
CA ILE A 116 1.71 -5.10 -7.61
C ILE A 116 1.59 -3.59 -7.68
N TRP A 117 2.68 -2.88 -7.91
CA TRP A 117 2.69 -1.42 -7.90
C TRP A 117 3.21 -0.84 -9.22
N HIS A 118 2.85 0.41 -9.46
CA HIS A 118 3.32 1.21 -10.60
C HIS A 118 3.48 2.66 -10.17
N LEU A 119 4.58 3.30 -10.55
CA LEU A 119 4.74 4.75 -10.40
C LEU A 119 3.90 5.46 -11.48
N GLU A 120 2.69 5.89 -11.10
CA GLU A 120 1.76 6.54 -12.03
C GLU A 120 2.28 7.91 -12.51
N ARG A 121 2.80 8.73 -11.59
CA ARG A 121 3.38 10.04 -11.91
C ARG A 121 4.28 10.56 -10.80
N ARG A 122 5.10 11.55 -11.15
CA ARG A 122 5.81 12.42 -10.21
C ARG A 122 5.19 13.82 -10.19
N ILE A 123 5.13 14.42 -9.01
CA ILE A 123 4.70 15.80 -8.82
C ILE A 123 5.95 16.65 -8.85
N ASP A 124 6.13 17.41 -9.93
CA ASP A 124 7.22 18.38 -10.01
C ASP A 124 6.91 19.57 -9.10
N ALA A 125 7.84 19.89 -8.20
CA ALA A 125 7.73 21.04 -7.29
C ALA A 125 7.66 22.40 -8.02
N SER A 126 7.84 22.44 -9.34
CA SER A 126 7.80 23.66 -10.16
C SER A 126 6.42 24.07 -10.68
N ASN A 127 5.36 23.29 -10.46
CA ASN A 127 4.00 23.61 -10.94
C ASN A 127 3.00 23.95 -9.82
N ALA A 128 3.48 24.26 -8.61
CA ALA A 128 2.67 24.92 -7.60
C ALA A 128 2.70 26.44 -7.86
N VAL A 129 1.93 26.89 -8.85
CA VAL A 129 1.58 28.31 -9.05
C VAL A 129 0.10 28.50 -8.74
#